data_AF-A0A7Y3H7V9-F1
#
_entry.id   AF-A0A7Y3H7V9-F1
#
_cell.length_a   1.000
_cell.length_b   1.000
_cell.length_c   1.000
_cell.angle_alpha   90.00
_cell.angle_beta   90.00
_cell.angle_gamma   90.00
#
_symmetry.space_group_name_H-M   'P 1'
#
loop_
_entity.id
_entity.type
_entity.pdbx_description
1 polymer ?
#
loop_
_entity_poly.entity_id
_entity_poly.type
_entity_poly.pdbx_seq_one_letter_code
_entity_poly.pdbx_strand_id
1 'polypeptide(L)'
;MYLSPEIDCGELVAERSFRPPEDGSAMDNEFDPWMRASLLVEVLQRLVTEGHLAGRPQPQTNELPYYVIHPVLKHLTILQTGSGEQAP
;
A
#
# COMPACT_ATOMS: atom_id res chain seq x y z
N MET A 1 17.68 -8.61 -4.39
CA MET A 1 17.44 -7.72 -5.54
C MET A 1 16.04 -7.13 -5.39
N TYR A 2 15.89 -5.81 -5.43
CA TYR A 2 14.59 -5.17 -5.12
C TYR A 2 13.50 -5.40 -6.17
N LEU A 3 13.88 -5.73 -7.40
CA LEU A 3 12.95 -6.02 -8.50
C LEU A 3 13.08 -7.49 -8.89
N SER A 4 11.95 -8.14 -9.13
CA SER A 4 11.88 -9.47 -9.72
C SER A 4 11.03 -9.43 -11.00
N PRO A 5 11.10 -10.46 -11.87
CA PRO A 5 10.25 -10.54 -13.06
C PRO A 5 8.75 -10.64 -12.73
N GLU A 6 8.42 -11.21 -11.57
CA GLU A 6 7.05 -11.34 -11.08
C GLU A 6 6.56 -10.03 -10.45
N ILE A 7 5.26 -9.75 -10.61
CA ILE A 7 4.63 -8.56 -10.03
C ILE A 7 4.67 -8.64 -8.51
N ASP A 8 5.10 -7.57 -7.87
CA ASP A 8 5.11 -7.39 -6.40
C ASP A 8 5.79 -8.52 -5.63
N CYS A 9 6.81 -9.18 -6.20
CA CYS A 9 7.56 -10.27 -5.55
C CYS A 9 9.03 -9.92 -5.25
N GLY A 10 9.42 -8.65 -5.44
CA GLY A 10 10.75 -8.14 -5.07
C GLY A 10 10.98 -8.07 -3.55
N GLU A 11 12.21 -7.77 -3.13
CA GLU A 11 12.50 -7.53 -1.71
C GLU A 11 11.80 -6.27 -1.17
N LEU A 12 11.32 -6.36 0.07
CA LEU A 12 10.78 -5.21 0.80
C LEU A 12 11.91 -4.34 1.32
N VAL A 13 11.89 -3.07 0.92
CA VAL A 13 12.83 -2.05 1.40
C VAL A 13 12.27 -1.33 2.63
N ALA A 14 10.97 -1.05 2.64
CA ALA A 14 10.26 -0.46 3.76
C ALA A 14 8.76 -0.76 3.64
N GLU A 15 8.07 -0.80 4.76
CA GLU A 15 6.62 -0.91 4.82
C GLU A 15 6.11 -0.05 5.99
N ARG A 16 4.88 0.45 5.88
CA ARG A 16 4.22 1.17 6.95
C ARG A 16 2.72 0.97 6.87
N SER A 17 2.10 0.69 8.02
CA SER A 17 0.64 0.61 8.13
C SER A 17 0.06 1.98 8.38
N PHE A 18 -1.06 2.28 7.74
CA PHE A 18 -1.81 3.52 7.91
C PHE A 18 -3.25 3.21 8.29
N ARG A 19 -3.86 4.08 9.09
CA ARG A 19 -5.30 3.98 9.37
C ARG A 19 -6.06 4.40 8.10
N PRO A 20 -7.01 3.59 7.60
CA PRO A 20 -7.81 3.98 6.43
C PRO A 20 -8.58 5.28 6.68
N PRO A 21 -8.90 6.05 5.62
CA PRO A 21 -9.64 7.30 5.75
C PRO A 21 -11.07 7.01 6.22
N GLU A 22 -11.67 7.97 6.93
CA GLU A 22 -13.07 7.86 7.35
C GLU A 22 -14.03 7.95 6.16
N ASP A 23 -13.64 8.67 5.10
CA ASP A 23 -14.35 8.72 3.83
C ASP A 23 -13.57 7.97 2.76
N GLY A 24 -14.17 6.89 2.26
CA GLY A 24 -13.62 6.08 1.16
C GLY A 24 -13.47 6.84 -0.16
N SER A 25 -14.23 7.94 -0.37
CA SER A 25 -14.19 8.71 -1.62
C SER A 25 -12.83 9.38 -1.86
N ALA A 26 -12.12 9.72 -0.79
CA ALA A 26 -10.78 10.29 -0.82
C ALA A 26 -9.66 9.26 -1.05
N MET A 27 -10.00 7.95 -1.07
CA MET A 27 -9.02 6.86 -1.12
C MET A 27 -8.06 6.97 -2.31
N ASP A 28 -8.60 7.25 -3.51
CA ASP A 28 -7.83 7.21 -4.75
C ASP A 28 -7.04 8.49 -5.05
N ASN A 29 -7.63 9.65 -4.75
CA ASN A 29 -7.08 10.94 -5.18
C ASN A 29 -6.26 11.65 -4.10
N GLU A 30 -6.45 11.28 -2.82
CA GLU A 30 -5.80 11.94 -1.70
C GLU A 30 -5.01 10.95 -0.86
N PHE A 31 -5.69 9.92 -0.35
CA PHE A 31 -5.11 9.04 0.67
C PHE A 31 -4.00 8.12 0.11
N ASP A 32 -4.24 7.42 -1.00
CA ASP A 32 -3.21 6.57 -1.63
C ASP A 32 -1.96 7.36 -2.05
N PRO A 33 -2.07 8.50 -2.78
CA PRO A 33 -0.91 9.34 -3.09
C PRO A 33 -0.17 9.82 -1.83
N TRP A 34 -0.90 10.25 -0.80
CA TRP A 34 -0.32 10.76 0.44
C TRP A 34 0.49 9.69 1.18
N MET A 35 -0.06 8.47 1.35
CA MET A 35 0.64 7.38 2.03
C MET A 35 1.94 7.00 1.31
N ARG A 36 1.84 6.85 -0.03
CA ARG A 36 2.98 6.49 -0.89
C ARG A 36 4.07 7.54 -0.83
N ALA A 37 3.72 8.83 -0.97
CA ALA A 37 4.67 9.93 -0.89
C ALA A 37 5.32 10.01 0.49
N SER A 38 4.54 9.83 1.55
CA SER A 38 5.03 9.93 2.93
C SER A 38 6.04 8.84 3.27
N LEU A 39 5.83 7.60 2.82
CA LEU A 39 6.81 6.53 3.00
C LEU A 39 8.02 6.70 2.06
N LEU A 40 7.80 7.17 0.84
CA LEU A 40 8.89 7.41 -0.12
C LEU A 40 9.88 8.44 0.40
N VAL A 41 9.42 9.54 1.01
CA VAL A 41 10.30 10.55 1.61
C VAL A 41 11.19 9.94 2.70
N GLU A 42 10.61 9.11 3.58
CA GLU A 42 11.35 8.41 4.64
C GLU A 42 12.43 7.47 4.05
N VAL A 43 12.08 6.71 3.01
CA VAL A 43 13.02 5.81 2.32
C VAL A 43 14.16 6.58 1.65
N LEU A 44 13.86 7.71 1.02
CA LEU A 44 14.88 8.56 0.38
C LEU A 44 15.81 9.19 1.40
N GLN A 45 15.30 9.65 2.54
CA GLN A 45 16.13 10.16 3.63
C GLN A 45 17.08 9.08 4.17
N ARG A 46 16.58 7.85 4.32
CA ARG A 46 17.41 6.70 4.70
C ARG A 46 18.50 6.43 3.67
N LEU A 47 18.15 6.40 2.38
CA LEU A 47 19.12 6.21 1.30
C LEU A 47 20.22 7.27 1.32
N VAL A 48 19.86 8.55 1.51
CA VAL A 48 20.84 9.65 1.59
C VAL A 48 21.76 9.49 2.80
N THR A 49 21.23 9.03 3.94
CA THR A 49 21.99 8.92 5.20
C THR A 49 22.89 7.69 5.23
N GLU A 50 22.40 6.55 4.72
CA GLU A 50 23.08 5.24 4.79
C GLU A 50 23.88 4.91 3.52
N GLY A 51 23.65 5.65 2.42
CA GLY A 51 24.28 5.42 1.12
C GLY A 51 23.81 4.17 0.39
N HIS A 52 22.90 3.39 0.99
CA HIS A 52 22.32 2.18 0.42
C HIS A 52 20.95 1.90 1.02
N LEU A 53 20.25 0.89 0.47
CA LEU A 53 19.01 0.37 1.03
C LEU A 53 19.21 -1.12 1.31
N ALA A 54 18.71 -1.63 2.43
CA ALA A 54 18.66 -3.07 2.69
C ALA A 54 17.26 -3.58 2.36
N GLY A 55 17.18 -4.59 1.49
CA GLY A 55 15.95 -5.32 1.22
C GLY A 55 15.83 -6.53 2.15
N ARG A 56 14.60 -6.93 2.47
CA ARG A 56 14.31 -8.21 3.13
C ARG A 56 13.32 -9.02 2.28
N PRO A 57 13.32 -10.36 2.40
CA PRO A 57 12.28 -11.18 1.81
C PRO A 57 10.88 -10.74 2.30
N GLN A 58 9.90 -10.82 1.41
CA GLN A 58 8.50 -10.66 1.79
C GLN A 58 8.07 -11.76 2.75
N PRO A 59 7.16 -11.48 3.71
CA PRO A 59 6.54 -12.51 4.52
C PRO A 59 5.86 -13.56 3.64
N GLN A 60 6.02 -14.84 3.96
CA GLN A 60 5.22 -15.87 3.32
C GLN A 60 3.78 -15.78 3.82
N THR A 61 2.85 -15.43 2.96
CA THR A 61 1.42 -15.48 3.25
C THR A 61 0.80 -16.68 2.54
N ASN A 62 -0.21 -17.29 3.15
CA ASN A 62 -1.07 -18.28 2.48
C ASN A 62 -2.15 -17.60 1.62
N GLU A 63 -2.01 -16.29 1.37
CA GLU A 63 -2.99 -15.51 0.64
C GLU A 63 -2.78 -15.68 -0.86
N LEU A 64 -3.88 -15.65 -1.61
CA LEU A 64 -3.79 -15.68 -3.06
C LEU A 64 -3.07 -14.41 -3.53
N PRO A 65 -1.99 -14.51 -4.32
CA PRO A 65 -1.40 -13.34 -4.95
C PRO A 65 -2.46 -12.70 -5.85
N TYR A 66 -2.99 -11.54 -5.44
CA TYR A 66 -3.90 -10.76 -6.26
C TYR A 66 -3.06 -10.00 -7.30
N TYR A 67 -2.87 -10.60 -8.46
CA TYR A 67 -2.02 -10.06 -9.53
C TYR A 67 -2.55 -8.75 -10.14
N VAL A 68 -3.79 -8.34 -9.84
CA VAL A 68 -4.41 -7.09 -10.30
C VAL A 68 -5.44 -6.62 -9.27
N ILE A 69 -5.46 -5.33 -8.96
CA ILE A 69 -6.56 -4.70 -8.20
C ILE A 69 -7.87 -4.99 -8.93
N HIS A 70 -8.73 -5.81 -8.33
CA HIS A 70 -10.00 -6.15 -8.97
C HIS A 70 -10.91 -4.90 -8.97
N PRO A 71 -11.24 -4.31 -10.13
CA PRO A 71 -11.89 -2.99 -10.18
C PRO A 71 -13.25 -2.99 -9.46
N VAL A 72 -14.01 -4.09 -9.55
CA VAL A 72 -15.28 -4.24 -8.82
C VAL A 72 -15.08 -4.32 -7.31
N LEU A 73 -14.12 -5.12 -6.81
CA LEU A 73 -13.89 -5.23 -5.37
C LEU A 73 -13.43 -3.89 -4.80
N LYS A 74 -12.52 -3.20 -5.51
CA LYS A 74 -12.08 -1.85 -5.15
C LYS A 74 -13.27 -0.90 -5.02
N HIS A 75 -14.15 -0.88 -6.03
CA HIS A 75 -15.32 0.00 -6.03
C HIS A 75 -16.28 -0.30 -4.88
N LEU A 76 -16.56 -1.58 -4.60
CA LEU A 76 -17.40 -1.98 -3.48
C LEU A 76 -16.82 -1.53 -2.13
N THR A 77 -15.50 -1.66 -1.94
CA THR A 77 -14.83 -1.22 -0.70
C THR A 77 -14.92 0.29 -0.50
N ILE A 78 -14.73 1.09 -1.57
CA ILE A 78 -14.89 2.55 -1.53
C ILE A 78 -16.32 2.94 -1.11
N LEU A 79 -17.33 2.26 -1.64
CA LEU A 79 -18.73 2.52 -1.27
C LEU A 79 -19.02 2.16 0.20
N GLN A 80 -18.52 1.02 0.68
CA GLN A 80 -18.71 0.59 2.07
C GLN A 80 -18.08 1.54 3.10
N THR A 81 -17.00 2.24 2.72
CA THR A 81 -16.33 3.21 3.59
C THR A 81 -16.91 4.63 3.48
N GLY A 82 -17.72 4.93 2.47
CA GLY A 82 -18.47 6.20 2.36
C GLY A 82 -19.87 6.18 2.99
N SER A 83 -20.43 5.00 3.24
CA SER A 83 -21.75 4.84 3.87
C SER A 83 -21.64 4.83 5.39
N GLY A 84 -21.67 6.02 6.00
CA GLY A 84 -22.01 6.18 7.42
C GLY A 84 -23.48 5.86 7.72
N GLU A 85 -23.98 4.71 7.29
CA GLU A 85 -25.35 4.27 7.58
C GLU A 85 -25.34 3.29 8.75
N GLN A 86 -25.97 3.74 9.85
CA GLN A 86 -26.17 3.00 11.09
C GLN A 86 -26.82 1.65 10.79
N ALA A 87 -26.15 0.55 11.12
CA ALA A 87 -26.83 -0.72 11.31
C ALA A 87 -27.67 -0.65 12.61
N PRO A 88 -28.89 -1.20 12.64
CA PRO A 88 -29.75 -1.21 13.82
C PRO A 88 -29.17 -2.00 14.99
#